data_AF-A0A671N7Z5-F1
#
_entry.id   AF-A0A671N7Z5-F1
#
_cell.length_a   1.000
_cell.length_b   1.000
_cell.length_c   1.000
_cell.angle_alpha   90.00
_cell.angle_beta   90.00
_cell.angle_gamma   90.00
#
_symmetry.space_group_name_H-M   'P 1'
#
loop_
_entity.id
_entity.type
_entity.pdbx_description
1 polymer ?
#
loop_
_entity_poly.entity_id
_entity_poly.type
_entity_poly.pdbx_seq_one_letter_code
_entity_poly.pdbx_strand_id
1 'polypeptide(L)'
;YKCFIFLFSCLFRVLNMFFLSLELSCGDVFSISFSSQSCDLHPAMFSALVGDKPEFVRVLLENGVCVRKFLEHEDTLCELYAHLPCYQKSRCDFFIVQVPSKGLVDLPCSGEDWTPDTVWDPGRDLFLWAVVQNNTELAEIGWEQCRDCIAAALAASKILRKLAQEKMRELASHYEKQAIGVFSDCHSWDAQRAQKLLIRISPSWGRSTCLWLALEADAKSFIAHSGVQALLTQIWCGELSVDNPHWKLKPLNCSSRLMSLFTSPQVKFYWNIASYFGFLWLFAVVLMIDFQAYPSWRELLLYVWLTSLVCEEVRQMYISDLWNILDVLSIMLFIVGLVCRLVASGTVFYVGKVVLCIDFIIFCLRLMAIFTISRTLGPKIIIVRRMMMDLFFFMFLLSIWVVAYGVAKLGILIHNEDRLNWIIRGAVYEPYLIIFGSVPTNIDRWDKCRALIPSMSNHTWALNSLSLCITYSYTFQEVQDNTDTIWKFQRYELIKEYHSRPTLPPPFILLSHLILFIRGILPFICCKANNVVL
;
A
#
# COMPACT_ATOMS: atom_id res chain seq x y z
N TYR A 1 16.64 -6.78 -67.59
CA TYR A 1 15.34 -6.94 -66.91
C TYR A 1 15.46 -7.49 -65.49
N LYS A 2 15.96 -8.71 -65.22
CA LYS A 2 16.12 -9.21 -63.84
C LYS A 2 17.12 -8.42 -62.98
N CYS A 3 18.26 -7.98 -63.51
CA CYS A 3 19.17 -7.06 -62.78
C CYS A 3 18.59 -5.66 -62.58
N PHE A 4 17.68 -5.21 -63.44
CA PHE A 4 17.08 -3.88 -63.34
C PHE A 4 16.01 -3.84 -62.24
N ILE A 5 15.25 -4.92 -62.08
CA ILE A 5 14.31 -5.09 -60.95
C ILE A 5 15.08 -5.23 -59.62
N PHE A 6 16.22 -5.94 -59.62
CA PHE A 6 17.05 -6.07 -58.42
C PHE A 6 17.73 -4.75 -58.04
N LEU A 7 18.23 -3.98 -59.01
CA LEU A 7 18.74 -2.63 -58.76
C LEU A 7 17.64 -1.67 -58.33
N PHE A 8 16.42 -1.77 -58.87
CA PHE A 8 15.30 -0.92 -58.47
C PHE A 8 14.80 -1.26 -57.07
N SER A 9 14.78 -2.54 -56.67
CA SER A 9 14.45 -2.97 -55.31
C SER A 9 15.55 -2.60 -54.30
N CYS A 10 16.83 -2.72 -54.68
CA CYS A 10 17.95 -2.23 -53.86
C CYS A 10 18.00 -0.70 -53.79
N LEU A 11 17.77 0.04 -54.89
CA LEU A 11 17.67 1.50 -54.86
C LEU A 11 16.46 1.94 -54.06
N PHE A 12 15.32 1.24 -54.12
CA PHE A 12 14.13 1.57 -53.32
C PHE A 12 14.36 1.29 -51.83
N ARG A 13 15.11 0.22 -51.47
CA ARG A 13 15.56 -0.01 -50.09
C ARG A 13 16.53 1.06 -49.61
N VAL A 14 17.49 1.48 -50.43
CA VAL A 14 18.46 2.53 -50.09
C VAL A 14 17.80 3.92 -50.08
N LEU A 15 16.84 4.20 -50.95
CA LEU A 15 16.05 5.44 -50.97
C LEU A 15 15.06 5.51 -49.81
N ASN A 16 14.43 4.41 -49.40
CA ASN A 16 13.62 4.40 -48.17
C ASN A 16 14.48 4.60 -46.92
N MET A 17 15.71 4.05 -46.92
CA MET A 17 16.68 4.30 -45.86
C MET A 17 17.17 5.76 -45.85
N PHE A 18 17.20 6.43 -47.01
CA PHE A 18 17.52 7.85 -47.15
C PHE A 18 16.34 8.78 -46.81
N PHE A 19 15.11 8.39 -47.14
CA PHE A 19 13.87 9.13 -46.80
C PHE A 19 13.60 9.13 -45.29
N LEU A 20 14.20 8.21 -44.54
CA LEU A 20 14.19 8.23 -43.08
C LEU A 20 14.83 9.52 -42.50
N SER A 21 15.64 10.27 -43.24
CA SER A 21 16.35 11.46 -42.75
C SER A 21 15.74 12.81 -43.15
N LEU A 22 14.68 12.82 -43.98
CA LEU A 22 14.03 14.06 -44.41
C LEU A 22 12.55 14.03 -44.00
N GLU A 23 12.12 15.06 -43.27
CA GLU A 23 10.73 15.39 -42.93
C GLU A 23 9.88 15.67 -44.19
N LEU A 24 9.73 14.70 -45.09
CA LEU A 24 8.83 14.80 -46.23
C LEU A 24 7.49 14.17 -45.84
N SER A 25 6.47 15.03 -45.77
CA SER A 25 5.09 14.72 -45.43
C SER A 25 4.59 13.47 -46.18
N CYS A 26 4.04 12.53 -45.43
CA CYS A 26 3.60 11.21 -45.87
C CYS A 26 2.44 11.20 -46.90
N GLY A 27 1.89 12.37 -47.27
CA GLY A 27 0.71 12.48 -48.12
C GLY A 27 0.87 11.94 -49.55
N ASP A 28 2.08 11.99 -50.11
CA ASP A 28 2.25 11.75 -51.56
C ASP A 28 2.78 10.36 -51.94
N VAL A 29 3.29 9.56 -50.98
CA VAL A 29 3.88 8.23 -51.28
C VAL A 29 2.83 7.11 -51.27
N PHE A 30 1.75 7.25 -50.49
CA PHE A 30 0.71 6.22 -50.34
C PHE A 30 -0.55 6.44 -51.22
N SER A 31 -0.59 7.49 -52.04
CA SER A 31 -1.70 7.76 -52.97
C SER A 31 -1.72 6.83 -54.20
N ILE A 32 -0.72 5.97 -54.34
CA ILE A 32 -0.65 4.94 -55.38
C ILE A 32 -1.17 3.63 -54.77
N SER A 33 -2.23 3.08 -55.34
CA SER A 33 -2.86 1.80 -54.98
C SER A 33 -1.84 0.67 -54.87
N PHE A 34 -1.24 0.50 -53.69
CA PHE A 34 -0.22 -0.49 -53.44
C PHE A 34 -0.86 -1.65 -52.66
N SER A 35 -1.05 -2.79 -53.33
CA SER A 35 -1.48 -4.04 -52.69
C SER A 35 -0.30 -4.72 -51.98
N SER A 36 0.36 -4.02 -51.05
CA SER A 36 1.48 -4.57 -50.28
C SER A 36 0.97 -5.73 -49.42
N GLN A 37 1.60 -6.89 -49.51
CA GLN A 37 1.41 -7.93 -48.51
C GLN A 37 2.12 -7.50 -47.21
N SER A 38 1.53 -7.77 -46.04
CA SER A 38 2.05 -7.27 -44.75
C SER A 38 3.54 -7.61 -44.52
N CYS A 39 4.01 -8.73 -45.06
CA CYS A 39 5.38 -9.21 -44.89
C CYS A 39 6.45 -8.33 -45.56
N ASP A 40 6.12 -7.64 -46.65
CA ASP A 40 7.08 -6.80 -47.38
C ASP A 40 7.47 -5.53 -46.59
N LEU A 41 6.61 -5.13 -45.65
CA LEU A 41 6.76 -3.95 -44.80
C LEU A 41 7.46 -4.27 -43.46
N HIS A 42 7.69 -5.54 -43.12
CA HIS A 42 8.31 -5.93 -41.85
C HIS A 42 9.72 -5.35 -41.64
N PRO A 43 10.64 -5.33 -42.64
CA PRO A 43 11.95 -4.71 -42.45
C PRO A 43 11.89 -3.20 -42.25
N ALA A 44 10.93 -2.52 -42.90
CA ALA A 44 10.70 -1.09 -42.73
C ALA A 44 10.16 -0.79 -41.32
N MET A 45 9.24 -1.62 -40.82
CA MET A 45 8.73 -1.55 -39.44
C MET A 45 9.86 -1.74 -38.41
N PHE A 46 10.72 -2.74 -38.60
CA PHE A 46 11.86 -2.97 -37.71
C PHE A 46 12.82 -1.78 -37.67
N SER A 47 13.17 -1.23 -38.84
CA SER A 47 14.03 -0.04 -38.93
C SER A 47 13.39 1.21 -38.32
N ALA A 48 12.06 1.33 -38.38
CA ALA A 48 11.33 2.45 -37.79
C ALA A 48 11.30 2.39 -36.26
N LEU A 49 11.11 1.19 -35.70
CA LEU A 49 11.15 0.94 -34.26
C LEU A 49 12.55 1.20 -33.70
N VAL A 50 13.59 0.62 -34.30
CA VAL A 50 14.99 0.84 -33.87
C VAL A 50 15.42 2.29 -34.04
N GLY A 51 14.90 2.98 -35.05
CA GLY A 51 15.21 4.37 -35.37
C GLY A 51 14.43 5.42 -34.57
N ASP A 52 13.58 5.02 -33.62
CA ASP A 52 12.73 5.90 -32.81
C ASP A 52 11.87 6.88 -33.64
N LYS A 53 11.05 6.34 -34.55
CA LYS A 53 10.19 7.13 -35.46
C LYS A 53 8.71 6.78 -35.29
N PRO A 54 8.05 7.29 -34.23
CA PRO A 54 6.67 6.92 -33.88
C PRO A 54 5.64 7.25 -34.98
N GLU A 55 5.73 8.41 -35.61
CA GLU A 55 4.81 8.79 -36.70
C GLU A 55 4.90 7.83 -37.90
N PHE A 56 6.11 7.37 -38.24
CA PHE A 56 6.28 6.40 -39.31
C PHE A 56 5.74 5.02 -38.93
N VAL A 57 5.88 4.62 -37.67
CA VAL A 57 5.26 3.38 -37.14
C VAL A 57 3.73 3.46 -37.22
N ARG A 58 3.13 4.60 -36.86
CA ARG A 58 1.67 4.84 -36.95
C ARG A 58 1.17 4.67 -38.38
N VAL A 59 1.84 5.31 -39.34
CA VAL A 59 1.52 5.18 -40.77
C VAL A 59 1.63 3.73 -41.25
N LEU A 60 2.67 3.00 -40.84
CA LEU A 60 2.84 1.60 -41.23
C LEU A 60 1.73 0.70 -40.66
N LEU A 61 1.27 0.96 -39.44
CA LEU A 61 0.14 0.25 -38.83
C LEU A 61 -1.18 0.54 -39.57
N GLU A 62 -1.44 1.81 -39.91
CA GLU A 62 -2.62 2.23 -40.68
C GLU A 62 -2.64 1.62 -42.09
N ASN A 63 -1.46 1.45 -42.71
CA ASN A 63 -1.30 0.82 -44.03
C ASN A 63 -1.29 -0.73 -44.01
N GLY A 64 -1.69 -1.36 -42.90
CA GLY A 64 -2.00 -2.79 -42.85
C GLY A 64 -0.90 -3.71 -42.32
N VAL A 65 0.15 -3.17 -41.66
CA VAL A 65 1.10 -4.02 -40.91
C VAL A 65 0.42 -4.60 -39.67
N CYS A 66 0.30 -5.92 -39.60
CA CYS A 66 -0.27 -6.60 -38.45
C CYS A 66 0.83 -6.95 -37.43
N VAL A 67 0.79 -6.33 -36.24
CA VAL A 67 1.77 -6.57 -35.15
C VAL A 67 1.90 -8.05 -34.79
N ARG A 68 0.78 -8.79 -34.84
CA ARG A 68 0.76 -10.24 -34.58
C ARG A 68 1.56 -11.05 -35.59
N LYS A 69 1.52 -10.69 -36.88
CA LYS A 69 2.32 -11.37 -37.92
C LYS A 69 3.77 -10.90 -37.91
N PHE A 70 4.01 -9.65 -37.50
CA PHE A 70 5.35 -9.09 -37.39
C PHE A 70 6.16 -9.76 -36.28
N LEU A 71 5.58 -9.96 -35.10
CA LEU A 71 6.24 -10.57 -33.95
C LEU A 71 6.12 -12.11 -33.88
N GLU A 72 5.62 -12.75 -34.94
CA GLU A 72 5.40 -14.21 -34.97
C GLU A 72 6.71 -15.01 -34.80
N HIS A 73 7.85 -14.43 -35.19
CA HIS A 73 9.17 -15.02 -35.01
C HIS A 73 9.82 -14.45 -33.75
N GLU A 74 10.19 -15.34 -32.81
CA GLU A 74 10.79 -14.98 -31.52
C GLU A 74 12.11 -14.21 -31.67
N ASP A 75 12.88 -14.53 -32.71
CA ASP A 75 14.15 -13.87 -33.05
C ASP A 75 14.00 -12.36 -33.24
N THR A 76 12.86 -11.90 -33.78
CA THR A 76 12.63 -10.48 -34.05
C THR A 76 12.50 -9.68 -32.77
N LEU A 77 11.87 -10.25 -31.73
CA LEU A 77 11.75 -9.62 -30.41
C LEU A 77 13.13 -9.59 -29.71
N CYS A 78 13.87 -10.69 -29.77
CA CYS A 78 15.22 -10.77 -29.21
C CYS A 78 16.15 -9.73 -29.83
N GLU A 79 16.10 -9.57 -31.16
CA GLU A 79 16.85 -8.52 -31.86
C GLU A 79 16.41 -7.11 -31.43
N LEU A 80 15.10 -6.88 -31.26
CA LEU A 80 14.57 -5.58 -30.82
C LEU A 80 15.05 -5.19 -29.41
N TYR A 81 15.11 -6.15 -28.48
CA TYR A 81 15.66 -5.95 -27.14
C TYR A 81 17.20 -5.83 -27.16
N ALA A 82 17.89 -6.47 -28.09
CA ALA A 82 19.34 -6.34 -28.22
C ALA A 82 19.78 -4.91 -28.56
N HIS A 83 18.94 -4.17 -29.30
CA HIS A 83 19.15 -2.77 -29.72
C HIS A 83 18.75 -1.72 -28.66
N LEU A 84 18.39 -2.13 -27.44
CA LEU A 84 18.12 -1.20 -26.34
C LEU A 84 19.36 -0.37 -25.98
N PRO A 85 19.22 0.95 -25.70
CA PRO A 85 20.31 1.78 -25.21
C PRO A 85 20.99 1.20 -23.95
N CYS A 86 22.32 1.28 -23.87
CA CYS A 86 23.11 0.65 -22.80
C CYS A 86 22.70 1.02 -21.37
N TYR A 87 22.17 2.23 -21.15
CA TYR A 87 21.68 2.69 -19.84
C TYR A 87 20.42 1.94 -19.39
N GLN A 88 19.56 1.52 -20.33
CA GLN A 88 18.35 0.75 -20.05
C GLN A 88 18.66 -0.75 -19.93
N LYS A 89 19.66 -1.24 -20.68
CA LYS A 89 20.08 -2.65 -20.67
C LYS A 89 20.58 -3.13 -19.29
N SER A 90 21.48 -2.38 -18.66
CA SER A 90 21.99 -2.70 -17.31
C SER A 90 20.91 -2.66 -16.22
N ARG A 91 19.82 -1.91 -16.45
CA ARG A 91 18.68 -1.77 -15.54
C ARG A 91 17.63 -2.86 -15.75
N CYS A 92 17.48 -3.35 -16.96
CA CYS A 92 16.64 -4.52 -17.28
C CYS A 92 17.21 -5.79 -16.64
N ASP A 93 18.53 -6.00 -16.73
CA ASP A 93 19.21 -7.14 -16.09
C ASP A 93 19.06 -7.11 -14.56
N PHE A 94 19.05 -5.92 -13.95
CA PHE A 94 18.80 -5.74 -12.51
C PHE A 94 17.33 -6.01 -12.13
N PHE A 95 16.36 -5.71 -13.00
CA PHE A 95 14.93 -5.89 -12.76
C PHE A 95 14.49 -7.37 -12.76
N ILE A 96 15.14 -8.20 -13.58
CA ILE A 96 14.91 -9.66 -13.64
C ILE A 96 15.23 -10.32 -12.29
N VAL A 97 16.16 -9.76 -11.52
CA VAL A 97 16.66 -10.35 -10.25
C VAL A 97 15.87 -9.90 -9.01
N GLN A 98 15.15 -8.77 -9.05
CA GLN A 98 14.54 -8.17 -7.85
C GLN A 98 13.01 -8.12 -7.82
N VAL A 99 12.29 -8.40 -8.90
CA VAL A 99 10.83 -8.54 -8.86
C VAL A 99 10.50 -9.97 -8.43
N PRO A 100 9.95 -10.22 -7.22
CA PRO A 100 9.74 -11.56 -6.74
C PRO A 100 8.76 -12.29 -7.67
N SER A 101 9.15 -13.50 -8.05
CA SER A 101 8.50 -14.53 -8.87
C SER A 101 7.17 -15.06 -8.31
N LYS A 102 6.29 -14.18 -7.82
CA LYS A 102 4.87 -14.47 -7.63
C LYS A 102 4.06 -13.75 -8.70
N GLY A 103 4.23 -14.24 -9.92
CA GLY A 103 3.31 -14.03 -11.04
C GLY A 103 3.41 -12.68 -11.75
N LEU A 104 4.55 -12.39 -12.40
CA LEU A 104 4.57 -11.58 -13.63
C LEU A 104 5.95 -11.57 -14.32
N VAL A 105 6.03 -12.27 -15.46
CA VAL A 105 7.07 -12.22 -16.51
C VAL A 105 8.41 -12.90 -16.20
N ASP A 106 8.51 -14.17 -16.62
CA ASP A 106 9.77 -14.70 -17.17
C ASP A 106 9.86 -14.17 -18.61
N LEU A 107 10.92 -13.42 -18.94
CA LEU A 107 11.25 -13.07 -20.32
C LEU A 107 12.04 -14.24 -20.95
N PRO A 108 11.95 -14.47 -22.27
CA PRO A 108 12.40 -15.71 -22.92
C PRO A 108 13.92 -15.97 -22.93
N CYS A 109 14.73 -15.12 -22.29
CA CYS A 109 16.18 -15.11 -22.46
C CYS A 109 16.97 -15.81 -21.32
N SER A 110 16.31 -16.41 -20.34
CA SER A 110 16.95 -17.35 -19.40
C SER A 110 16.45 -18.75 -19.70
N GLY A 111 17.35 -19.65 -20.10
CA GLY A 111 17.04 -21.04 -20.49
C GLY A 111 16.51 -21.92 -19.37
N GLU A 112 15.33 -21.59 -18.83
CA GLU A 112 14.51 -22.43 -17.98
C GLU A 112 13.21 -22.81 -18.73
N ASP A 113 12.81 -24.06 -18.56
CA ASP A 113 11.73 -24.73 -19.31
C ASP A 113 10.41 -23.96 -19.31
N TRP A 114 9.81 -23.80 -20.50
CA TRP A 114 8.47 -23.27 -20.71
C TRP A 114 7.45 -23.97 -19.81
N THR A 115 6.89 -23.27 -18.83
CA THR A 115 5.66 -23.73 -18.19
C THR A 115 4.51 -23.61 -19.20
N PRO A 116 3.58 -24.58 -19.27
CA PRO A 116 2.49 -24.61 -20.27
C PRO A 116 1.45 -23.47 -20.16
N ASP A 117 1.71 -22.44 -19.36
CA ASP A 117 0.76 -21.41 -18.92
C ASP A 117 1.06 -19.98 -19.47
N THR A 118 2.15 -19.75 -20.22
CA THR A 118 2.48 -18.42 -20.76
C THR A 118 1.71 -18.13 -22.06
N VAL A 119 0.71 -17.26 -21.97
CA VAL A 119 -0.01 -16.78 -23.17
C VAL A 119 0.84 -15.73 -23.88
N TRP A 120 1.24 -16.04 -25.11
CA TRP A 120 1.92 -15.11 -26.01
C TRP A 120 0.96 -14.01 -26.48
N ASP A 121 1.33 -12.75 -26.26
CA ASP A 121 0.54 -11.57 -26.64
C ASP A 121 1.45 -10.50 -27.27
N PRO A 122 1.49 -10.39 -28.61
CA PRO A 122 2.45 -9.53 -29.30
C PRO A 122 2.27 -8.03 -29.00
N GLY A 123 1.03 -7.59 -28.71
CA GLY A 123 0.78 -6.21 -28.32
C GLY A 123 1.39 -5.85 -26.97
N ARG A 124 1.37 -6.78 -26.01
CA ARG A 124 2.00 -6.61 -24.70
C ARG A 124 3.51 -6.44 -24.83
N ASP A 125 4.15 -7.28 -25.64
CA ASP A 125 5.61 -7.32 -25.72
C ASP A 125 6.16 -6.06 -26.41
N LEU A 126 5.49 -5.58 -27.47
CA LEU A 126 5.80 -4.28 -28.09
C LEU A 126 5.59 -3.11 -27.11
N PHE A 127 4.49 -3.13 -26.36
CA PHE A 127 4.19 -2.10 -25.37
C PHE A 127 5.22 -2.06 -24.24
N LEU A 128 5.60 -3.23 -23.69
CA LEU A 128 6.62 -3.32 -22.65
C LEU A 128 7.96 -2.79 -23.14
N TRP A 129 8.36 -3.16 -24.36
CA TRP A 129 9.59 -2.64 -24.99
C TRP A 129 9.59 -1.12 -25.11
N ALA A 130 8.48 -0.50 -25.52
CA ALA A 130 8.37 0.96 -25.60
C ALA A 130 8.37 1.64 -24.22
N VAL A 131 7.71 1.04 -23.23
CA VAL A 131 7.64 1.58 -21.85
C VAL A 131 9.00 1.57 -21.17
N VAL A 132 9.80 0.50 -21.31
CA VAL A 132 11.14 0.44 -20.69
C VAL A 132 12.12 1.43 -21.32
N GLN A 133 11.88 1.84 -22.56
CA GLN A 133 12.64 2.89 -23.24
C GLN A 133 12.26 4.30 -22.77
N ASN A 134 11.17 4.44 -22.01
CA ASN A 134 10.58 5.74 -21.64
C ASN A 134 10.25 6.60 -22.87
N ASN A 135 9.78 5.94 -23.93
CA ASN A 135 9.30 6.59 -25.13
C ASN A 135 7.77 6.69 -25.10
N THR A 136 7.24 7.90 -24.92
CA THR A 136 5.81 8.11 -24.71
C THR A 136 5.00 7.82 -25.97
N GLU A 137 5.45 8.29 -27.13
CA GLU A 137 4.70 8.19 -28.38
C GLU A 137 4.65 6.75 -28.89
N LEU A 138 5.78 6.02 -28.86
CA LEU A 138 5.78 4.60 -29.20
C LEU A 138 4.97 3.76 -28.20
N ALA A 139 4.98 4.14 -26.92
CA ALA A 139 4.23 3.41 -25.91
C ALA A 139 2.72 3.68 -25.99
N GLU A 140 2.28 4.86 -26.45
CA GLU A 140 0.87 5.10 -26.80
C GLU A 140 0.42 4.21 -27.97
N ILE A 141 1.22 4.13 -29.04
CA ILE A 141 0.93 3.25 -30.18
C ILE A 141 0.89 1.78 -29.72
N GLY A 142 1.85 1.34 -28.89
CA GLY A 142 1.86 -0.01 -28.32
C GLY A 142 0.65 -0.30 -27.41
N TRP A 143 0.18 0.70 -26.67
CA TRP A 143 -0.97 0.58 -25.78
C TRP A 143 -2.27 0.36 -26.55
N GLU A 144 -2.46 1.03 -27.69
CA GLU A 144 -3.61 0.84 -28.59
C GLU A 144 -3.68 -0.60 -29.14
N GLN A 145 -2.54 -1.29 -29.26
CA GLN A 145 -2.46 -2.67 -29.74
C GLN A 145 -2.68 -3.71 -28.63
N CYS A 146 -2.76 -3.30 -27.36
CA CYS A 146 -2.95 -4.21 -26.24
C CYS A 146 -4.40 -4.69 -26.13
N ARG A 147 -4.59 -5.99 -25.84
CA ARG A 147 -5.92 -6.57 -25.59
C ARG A 147 -6.53 -6.13 -24.26
N ASP A 148 -5.70 -6.05 -23.22
CA ASP A 148 -6.08 -5.70 -21.86
C ASP A 148 -5.57 -4.29 -21.50
N CYS A 149 -6.21 -3.24 -22.02
CA CYS A 149 -5.74 -1.85 -21.90
C CYS A 149 -5.58 -1.37 -20.44
N ILE A 150 -6.52 -1.72 -19.54
CA ILE A 150 -6.49 -1.31 -18.13
C ILE A 150 -5.32 -2.00 -17.40
N ALA A 151 -5.17 -3.32 -17.57
CA ALA A 151 -4.08 -4.07 -16.93
C ALA A 151 -2.71 -3.62 -17.45
N ALA A 152 -2.61 -3.36 -18.77
CA ALA A 152 -1.40 -2.86 -19.40
C ALA A 152 -0.99 -1.49 -18.85
N ALA A 153 -1.91 -0.54 -18.77
CA ALA A 153 -1.64 0.79 -18.22
C ALA A 153 -1.20 0.74 -16.74
N LEU A 154 -1.82 -0.11 -15.92
CA LEU A 154 -1.44 -0.30 -14.52
C LEU A 154 -0.08 -0.98 -14.37
N ALA A 155 0.21 -1.99 -15.21
CA ALA A 155 1.52 -2.66 -15.23
C ALA A 155 2.63 -1.69 -15.66
N ALA A 156 2.38 -0.86 -16.67
CA ALA A 156 3.31 0.21 -17.08
C ALA A 156 3.54 1.20 -15.93
N SER A 157 2.47 1.65 -15.26
CA SER A 157 2.59 2.55 -14.10
C SER A 157 3.43 1.93 -12.97
N LYS A 158 3.25 0.63 -12.68
CA LYS A 158 4.08 -0.11 -11.71
C LYS A 158 5.56 -0.12 -12.11
N ILE A 159 5.87 -0.49 -13.36
CA ILE A 159 7.25 -0.59 -13.86
C ILE A 159 7.93 0.78 -13.83
N LEU A 160 7.27 1.82 -14.37
CA LEU A 160 7.80 3.19 -14.43
C LEU A 160 8.04 3.77 -13.04
N ARG A 161 7.15 3.53 -12.07
CA ARG A 161 7.34 3.98 -10.68
C ARG A 161 8.52 3.31 -9.99
N LYS A 162 8.73 2.02 -10.26
CA LYS A 162 9.85 1.24 -9.72
C LYS A 162 11.18 1.62 -10.37
N LEU A 163 11.19 2.10 -11.62
CA LEU A 163 12.39 2.60 -12.30
C LEU A 163 12.89 3.96 -11.78
N ALA A 164 12.11 4.65 -10.93
CA ALA A 164 12.58 5.71 -10.02
C ALA A 164 13.34 6.91 -10.65
N GLN A 165 12.92 7.40 -11.82
CA GLN A 165 13.29 8.74 -12.31
C GLN A 165 12.07 9.68 -12.28
N GLU A 166 12.32 10.99 -12.12
CA GLU A 166 11.26 12.01 -12.03
C GLU A 166 10.41 12.08 -13.31
N LYS A 167 11.04 12.13 -14.50
CA LYS A 167 10.34 12.06 -15.80
C LYS A 167 9.48 10.80 -15.96
N MET A 168 9.96 9.66 -15.46
CA MET A 168 9.21 8.39 -15.52
C MET A 168 7.98 8.40 -14.60
N ARG A 169 7.96 9.21 -13.52
CA ARG A 169 6.79 9.35 -12.64
C ARG A 169 5.65 10.13 -13.30
N GLU A 170 5.97 11.12 -14.12
CA GLU A 170 4.97 11.86 -14.90
C GLU A 170 4.28 10.91 -15.90
N LEU A 171 5.07 10.11 -16.63
CA LEU A 171 4.54 9.09 -17.55
C LEU A 171 3.73 8.01 -16.82
N ALA A 172 4.18 7.58 -15.64
CA ALA A 172 3.40 6.63 -14.83
C ALA A 172 2.04 7.18 -14.40
N SER A 173 1.97 8.49 -14.12
CA SER A 173 0.74 9.19 -13.75
C SER A 173 -0.16 9.40 -14.96
N HIS A 174 0.41 9.60 -16.15
CA HIS A 174 -0.32 9.62 -17.41
C HIS A 174 -1.04 8.28 -17.65
N TYR A 175 -0.34 7.14 -17.55
CA TYR A 175 -0.96 5.82 -17.72
C TYR A 175 -1.98 5.49 -16.63
N GLU A 176 -1.78 5.95 -15.38
CA GLU A 176 -2.81 5.83 -14.34
C GLU A 176 -4.09 6.59 -14.76
N LYS A 177 -3.95 7.81 -15.30
CA LYS A 177 -5.09 8.60 -15.80
C LYS A 177 -5.79 7.94 -16.99
N GLN A 178 -5.04 7.35 -17.92
CA GLN A 178 -5.61 6.57 -19.04
C GLN A 178 -6.41 5.36 -18.54
N ALA A 179 -5.88 4.61 -17.57
CA ALA A 179 -6.58 3.49 -16.96
C ALA A 179 -7.90 3.94 -16.29
N ILE A 180 -7.91 5.09 -15.62
CA ILE A 180 -9.11 5.68 -15.03
C ILE A 180 -10.13 6.06 -16.11
N GLY A 181 -9.69 6.70 -17.20
CA GLY A 181 -10.56 7.07 -18.33
C GLY A 181 -11.27 5.86 -18.93
N VAL A 182 -10.50 4.85 -19.33
CA VAL A 182 -11.05 3.61 -19.91
C VAL A 182 -12.00 2.91 -18.94
N PHE A 183 -11.65 2.86 -17.64
CA PHE A 183 -12.53 2.25 -16.64
C PHE A 183 -13.81 3.06 -16.40
N SER A 184 -13.74 4.39 -16.36
CA SER A 184 -14.89 5.28 -16.20
C SER A 184 -15.88 5.10 -17.35
N ASP A 185 -15.38 5.02 -18.59
CA ASP A 185 -16.21 4.80 -19.77
C ASP A 185 -16.87 3.41 -19.73
N CYS A 186 -16.12 2.37 -19.39
CA CYS A 186 -16.68 1.02 -19.20
C CYS A 186 -17.76 0.99 -18.11
N HIS A 187 -17.53 1.71 -17.00
CA HIS A 187 -18.42 1.74 -15.85
C HIS A 187 -19.71 2.52 -16.12
N SER A 188 -19.63 3.61 -16.88
CA SER A 188 -20.80 4.39 -17.30
C SER A 188 -21.72 3.60 -18.24
N TRP A 189 -21.16 2.70 -19.05
CA TRP A 189 -21.93 1.81 -19.92
C TRP A 189 -22.58 0.64 -19.18
N ASP A 190 -21.81 -0.16 -18.44
CA ASP A 190 -22.32 -1.28 -17.65
C ASP A 190 -21.48 -1.47 -16.38
N ALA A 191 -22.02 -0.98 -15.27
CA ALA A 191 -21.36 -1.05 -13.98
C ALA A 191 -21.03 -2.50 -13.56
N GLN A 192 -21.91 -3.48 -13.82
CA GLN A 192 -21.70 -4.86 -13.39
C GLN A 192 -20.61 -5.57 -14.20
N ARG A 193 -20.59 -5.37 -15.53
CA ARG A 193 -19.52 -5.92 -16.37
C ARG A 193 -18.17 -5.27 -16.08
N ALA A 194 -18.14 -3.95 -15.85
CA ALA A 194 -16.93 -3.23 -15.48
C ALA A 194 -16.35 -3.75 -14.15
N GLN A 195 -17.19 -4.02 -13.16
CA GLN A 195 -16.76 -4.64 -11.90
C GLN A 195 -16.18 -6.06 -12.11
N LYS A 196 -16.82 -6.87 -12.96
CA LYS A 196 -16.32 -8.21 -13.31
C LYS A 196 -14.97 -8.16 -14.02
N LEU A 197 -14.73 -7.10 -14.80
CA LEU A 197 -13.45 -6.88 -15.48
C LEU A 197 -12.29 -6.68 -14.48
N LEU A 198 -12.52 -5.97 -13.37
CA LEU A 198 -11.49 -5.71 -12.35
C LEU A 198 -11.03 -6.96 -11.59
N ILE A 199 -11.94 -7.90 -11.36
CA ILE A 199 -11.67 -9.15 -10.64
C ILE A 199 -11.23 -10.28 -11.57
N ARG A 200 -11.27 -10.07 -12.89
CA ARG A 200 -10.85 -11.06 -13.87
C ARG A 200 -9.34 -11.29 -13.73
N ILE A 201 -8.94 -12.55 -13.75
CA ILE A 201 -7.54 -12.96 -13.86
C ILE A 201 -7.09 -12.77 -15.31
N SER A 202 -6.09 -11.91 -15.54
CA SER A 202 -5.52 -11.74 -16.88
C SER A 202 -4.40 -12.76 -17.11
N PRO A 203 -4.47 -13.60 -18.16
CA PRO A 203 -3.39 -14.52 -18.49
C PRO A 203 -2.17 -13.80 -19.11
N SER A 204 -2.39 -12.71 -19.86
CA SER A 204 -1.30 -11.91 -20.47
C SER A 204 -0.44 -11.22 -19.40
N TRP A 205 -1.00 -10.99 -18.22
CA TRP A 205 -0.33 -10.38 -17.09
C TRP A 205 -0.27 -11.35 -15.90
N GLY A 206 0.36 -12.52 -16.09
CA GLY A 206 0.91 -13.34 -14.99
C GLY A 206 -0.12 -13.89 -14.02
N ARG A 207 -1.36 -14.07 -14.49
CA ARG A 207 -2.52 -14.50 -13.70
C ARG A 207 -2.82 -13.55 -12.53
N SER A 208 -2.47 -12.28 -12.67
CA SER A 208 -2.84 -11.22 -11.75
C SER A 208 -4.20 -10.61 -12.10
N THR A 209 -4.88 -10.05 -11.10
CA THR A 209 -6.10 -9.26 -11.31
C THR A 209 -5.73 -7.80 -11.54
N CYS A 210 -6.55 -7.05 -12.30
CA CYS A 210 -6.35 -5.62 -12.50
C CYS A 210 -6.33 -4.86 -11.16
N LEU A 211 -7.19 -5.27 -10.23
CA LEU A 211 -7.24 -4.69 -8.89
C LEU A 211 -5.95 -4.91 -8.10
N TRP A 212 -5.35 -6.10 -8.22
CA TRP A 212 -4.06 -6.41 -7.59
C TRP A 212 -2.91 -5.60 -8.19
N LEU A 213 -2.85 -5.49 -9.52
CA LEU A 213 -1.84 -4.68 -10.22
C LEU A 213 -1.91 -3.20 -9.81
N ALA A 214 -3.11 -2.64 -9.67
CA ALA A 214 -3.29 -1.26 -9.21
C ALA A 214 -2.72 -1.01 -7.81
N LEU A 215 -2.81 -1.99 -6.90
CA LEU A 215 -2.29 -1.87 -5.54
C LEU A 215 -0.78 -1.98 -5.50
N GLU A 216 -0.22 -2.95 -6.22
CA GLU A 216 1.24 -3.09 -6.32
C GLU A 216 1.89 -1.89 -7.03
N ALA A 217 1.15 -1.21 -7.91
CA ALA A 217 1.56 0.03 -8.54
C ALA A 217 1.44 1.27 -7.65
N ASP A 218 0.84 1.17 -6.45
CA ASP A 218 0.45 2.30 -5.58
C ASP A 218 -0.47 3.31 -6.29
N ALA A 219 -1.37 2.84 -7.17
CA ALA A 219 -2.27 3.66 -7.99
C ALA A 219 -3.46 4.20 -7.17
N LYS A 220 -3.18 5.18 -6.29
CA LYS A 220 -4.15 5.76 -5.35
C LYS A 220 -5.36 6.38 -6.03
N SER A 221 -5.16 7.08 -7.15
CA SER A 221 -6.27 7.76 -7.84
C SER A 221 -7.18 6.77 -8.56
N PHE A 222 -6.62 5.69 -9.11
CA PHE A 222 -7.39 4.60 -9.71
C PHE A 222 -8.26 3.88 -8.67
N ILE A 223 -7.71 3.53 -7.51
CA ILE A 223 -8.47 2.87 -6.43
C ILE A 223 -9.52 3.80 -5.81
N ALA A 224 -9.28 5.11 -5.79
CA ALA A 224 -10.23 6.10 -5.29
C ALA A 224 -11.46 6.31 -6.20
N HIS A 225 -11.44 5.80 -7.44
CA HIS A 225 -12.55 5.91 -8.38
C HIS A 225 -13.85 5.29 -7.82
N SER A 226 -14.99 5.95 -8.05
CA SER A 226 -16.28 5.58 -7.49
C SER A 226 -16.70 4.14 -7.81
N GLY A 227 -16.50 3.71 -9.07
CA GLY A 227 -16.83 2.34 -9.51
C GLY A 227 -15.99 1.25 -8.82
N VAL A 228 -14.72 1.53 -8.52
CA VAL A 228 -13.84 0.62 -7.76
C VAL A 228 -14.30 0.59 -6.30
N GLN A 229 -14.62 1.74 -5.71
CA GLN A 229 -15.13 1.82 -4.34
C GLN A 229 -16.49 1.14 -4.17
N ALA A 230 -17.35 1.15 -5.18
CA ALA A 230 -18.60 0.40 -5.20
C ALA A 230 -18.34 -1.12 -5.16
N LEU A 231 -17.39 -1.62 -5.97
CA LEU A 231 -16.96 -3.02 -5.94
C LEU A 231 -16.41 -3.42 -4.57
N LEU A 232 -15.55 -2.59 -3.97
CA LEU A 232 -14.99 -2.85 -2.65
C LEU A 232 -16.07 -2.86 -1.56
N THR A 233 -17.09 -2.02 -1.70
CA THR A 233 -18.25 -2.02 -0.80
C THR A 233 -19.08 -3.29 -0.98
N GLN A 234 -19.27 -3.78 -2.20
CA GLN A 234 -19.93 -5.05 -2.46
C GLN A 234 -19.15 -6.23 -1.85
N ILE A 235 -17.83 -6.27 -2.01
CA ILE A 235 -16.96 -7.29 -1.40
C ILE A 235 -17.02 -7.22 0.13
N TRP A 236 -17.06 -6.01 0.69
CA TRP A 236 -17.16 -5.80 2.14
C TRP A 236 -18.48 -6.29 2.74
N CYS A 237 -19.61 -5.96 2.10
CA CYS A 237 -20.93 -6.44 2.52
C CYS A 237 -21.08 -7.96 2.31
N GLY A 238 -20.35 -8.53 1.35
CA GLY A 238 -20.38 -9.96 1.03
C GLY A 238 -21.71 -10.39 0.41
N GLU A 239 -22.22 -11.56 0.82
CA GLU A 239 -23.48 -12.10 0.32
C GLU A 239 -24.71 -11.25 0.71
N LEU A 240 -24.57 -10.34 1.67
CA LEU A 240 -25.61 -9.41 2.14
C LEU A 240 -25.73 -8.12 1.30
N SER A 241 -24.89 -7.92 0.28
CA SER A 241 -24.96 -6.73 -0.57
C SER A 241 -26.31 -6.64 -1.30
N VAL A 242 -26.96 -5.47 -1.22
CA VAL A 242 -28.22 -5.14 -1.90
C VAL A 242 -28.07 -5.20 -3.43
N ASP A 243 -26.85 -4.97 -3.92
CA ASP A 243 -26.52 -4.97 -5.35
C ASP A 243 -26.21 -6.38 -5.89
N ASN A 244 -26.34 -7.42 -5.07
CA ASN A 244 -26.14 -8.78 -5.54
C ASN A 244 -27.25 -9.16 -6.53
N PRO A 245 -26.89 -9.54 -7.77
CA PRO A 245 -27.88 -9.85 -8.77
C PRO A 245 -28.70 -11.08 -8.35
N HIS A 246 -30.01 -11.06 -8.64
CA HIS A 246 -30.97 -12.03 -8.13
C HIS A 246 -30.59 -13.51 -8.40
N TRP A 247 -29.82 -13.80 -9.45
CA TRP A 247 -29.36 -15.15 -9.78
C TRP A 247 -28.28 -15.71 -8.83
N LYS A 248 -27.58 -14.86 -8.07
CA LYS A 248 -26.64 -15.31 -7.02
C LYS A 248 -27.37 -15.76 -5.75
N LEU A 249 -28.62 -15.36 -5.55
CA LEU A 249 -29.43 -15.77 -4.41
C LEU A 249 -29.94 -17.20 -4.66
N LYS A 250 -29.11 -18.19 -4.32
CA LYS A 250 -29.62 -19.57 -4.18
C LYS A 250 -30.62 -19.58 -3.01
N PRO A 251 -31.73 -20.34 -3.08
CA PRO A 251 -32.60 -20.55 -1.93
C PRO A 251 -31.81 -21.33 -0.86
N LEU A 252 -31.21 -20.60 0.07
CA LEU A 252 -30.40 -21.16 1.14
C LEU A 252 -31.31 -21.61 2.31
N ASN A 253 -30.99 -22.77 2.90
CA ASN A 253 -31.57 -23.24 4.15
C ASN A 253 -31.28 -22.24 5.29
N CYS A 254 -32.12 -22.19 6.33
CA CYS A 254 -31.96 -21.23 7.45
C CYS A 254 -30.57 -21.28 8.10
N SER A 255 -30.02 -22.48 8.32
CA SER A 255 -28.65 -22.65 8.86
C SER A 255 -27.57 -22.16 7.90
N SER A 256 -27.77 -22.32 6.59
CA SER A 256 -26.82 -21.85 5.57
C SER A 256 -26.88 -20.33 5.42
N ARG A 257 -28.05 -19.71 5.59
CA ARG A 257 -28.19 -18.24 5.66
C ARG A 257 -27.47 -17.66 6.87
N LEU A 258 -27.61 -18.29 8.03
CA LEU A 258 -26.91 -17.85 9.25
C LEU A 258 -25.38 -17.98 9.08
N MET A 259 -24.90 -19.10 8.53
CA MET A 259 -23.47 -19.28 8.23
C MET A 259 -22.95 -18.24 7.23
N SER A 260 -23.72 -17.94 6.17
CA SER A 260 -23.41 -16.88 5.21
C SER A 260 -23.28 -15.50 5.88
N LEU A 261 -24.19 -15.18 6.81
CA LEU A 261 -24.15 -13.93 7.57
C LEU A 261 -22.88 -13.80 8.42
N PHE A 262 -22.48 -14.85 9.15
CA PHE A 262 -21.23 -14.85 9.93
C PHE A 262 -19.96 -14.94 9.06
N THR A 263 -20.10 -15.32 7.79
CA THR A 263 -18.98 -15.34 6.83
C THR A 263 -18.70 -13.95 6.25
N SER A 264 -19.67 -13.03 6.30
CA SER A 264 -19.50 -11.66 5.78
C SER A 264 -18.40 -10.87 6.52
N PRO A 265 -17.46 -10.21 5.80
CA PRO A 265 -16.39 -9.40 6.42
C PRO A 265 -16.92 -8.29 7.34
N GLN A 266 -18.03 -7.65 6.97
CA GLN A 266 -18.64 -6.60 7.78
C GLN A 266 -19.09 -7.11 9.16
N VAL A 267 -19.70 -8.30 9.20
CA VAL A 267 -20.16 -8.90 10.46
C VAL A 267 -18.96 -9.33 11.31
N LYS A 268 -17.92 -9.91 10.70
CA LYS A 268 -16.65 -10.22 11.37
C LYS A 268 -16.03 -8.97 12.01
N PHE A 269 -16.05 -7.84 11.32
CA PHE A 269 -15.53 -6.57 11.82
C PHE A 269 -16.26 -6.09 13.08
N TYR A 270 -17.61 -6.06 13.08
CA TYR A 270 -18.36 -5.65 14.27
C TYR A 270 -18.17 -6.59 15.46
N TRP A 271 -18.11 -7.91 15.22
CA TRP A 271 -17.79 -8.86 16.27
C TRP A 271 -16.37 -8.70 16.81
N ASN A 272 -15.40 -8.40 15.93
CA ASN A 272 -14.04 -8.09 16.34
C ASN A 272 -14.03 -6.86 17.27
N ILE A 273 -14.67 -5.75 16.87
CA ILE A 273 -14.80 -4.55 17.71
C ILE A 273 -15.44 -4.87 19.05
N ALA A 274 -16.59 -5.52 19.06
CA ALA A 274 -17.33 -5.85 20.28
C ALA A 274 -16.49 -6.72 21.22
N SER A 275 -15.79 -7.72 20.66
CA SER A 275 -14.88 -8.57 21.42
C SER A 275 -13.70 -7.77 21.97
N TYR A 276 -13.12 -6.85 21.21
CA TYR A 276 -11.98 -6.05 21.64
C TYR A 276 -12.34 -5.07 22.76
N PHE A 277 -13.53 -4.46 22.71
CA PHE A 277 -14.06 -3.68 23.83
C PHE A 277 -14.29 -4.56 25.07
N GLY A 278 -14.79 -5.79 24.88
CA GLY A 278 -14.90 -6.77 25.95
C GLY A 278 -13.55 -7.13 26.58
N PHE A 279 -12.50 -7.29 25.76
CA PHE A 279 -11.13 -7.53 26.21
C PHE A 279 -10.60 -6.36 27.03
N LEU A 280 -10.72 -5.12 26.54
CA LEU A 280 -10.27 -3.93 27.28
C LEU A 280 -11.03 -3.75 28.59
N TRP A 281 -12.33 -4.01 28.59
CA TRP A 281 -13.14 -3.94 29.80
C TRP A 281 -12.70 -5.00 30.82
N LEU A 282 -12.51 -6.25 30.39
CA LEU A 282 -12.00 -7.32 31.24
C LEU A 282 -10.61 -6.99 31.78
N PHE A 283 -9.70 -6.48 30.94
CA PHE A 283 -8.35 -6.12 31.34
C PHE A 283 -8.35 -4.99 32.37
N ALA A 284 -9.19 -3.97 32.17
CA ALA A 284 -9.38 -2.88 33.11
C ALA A 284 -9.93 -3.36 34.47
N VAL A 285 -10.94 -4.25 34.46
CA VAL A 285 -11.50 -4.86 35.69
C VAL A 285 -10.44 -5.67 36.44
N VAL A 286 -9.65 -6.47 35.73
CA VAL A 286 -8.56 -7.26 36.33
C VAL A 286 -7.50 -6.37 36.97
N LEU A 287 -7.05 -5.31 36.30
CA LEU A 287 -6.02 -4.42 36.81
C LEU A 287 -6.47 -3.58 38.02
N MET A 288 -7.73 -3.14 38.02
CA MET A 288 -8.26 -2.25 39.05
C MET A 288 -8.85 -2.99 40.26
N ILE A 289 -9.54 -4.12 40.05
CA ILE A 289 -10.34 -4.79 41.09
C ILE A 289 -9.69 -6.10 41.56
N ASP A 290 -9.30 -6.98 40.62
CA ASP A 290 -9.01 -8.38 40.92
C ASP A 290 -7.49 -8.72 40.92
N PHE A 291 -6.62 -7.74 41.14
CA PHE A 291 -5.16 -7.94 41.14
C PHE A 291 -4.66 -8.59 42.45
N GLN A 292 -4.83 -9.90 42.54
CA GLN A 292 -4.49 -10.71 43.72
C GLN A 292 -3.16 -11.48 43.53
N ALA A 293 -2.56 -11.92 44.65
CA ALA A 293 -1.29 -12.66 44.64
C ALA A 293 -1.42 -14.03 43.95
N TYR A 294 -2.61 -14.65 44.00
CA TYR A 294 -2.93 -15.86 43.25
C TYR A 294 -3.78 -15.52 42.03
N PRO A 295 -3.59 -16.22 40.89
CA PRO A 295 -4.35 -15.94 39.68
C PRO A 295 -5.83 -16.25 39.88
N SER A 296 -6.68 -15.25 39.68
CA SER A 296 -8.13 -15.45 39.65
C SER A 296 -8.57 -16.06 38.33
N TRP A 297 -9.78 -16.64 38.27
CA TRP A 297 -10.32 -17.19 37.02
C TRP A 297 -10.52 -16.11 35.93
N ARG A 298 -10.72 -14.84 36.32
CA ARG A 298 -10.82 -13.70 35.39
C ARG A 298 -9.48 -13.36 34.76
N GLU A 299 -8.41 -13.45 35.53
CA GLU A 299 -7.04 -13.30 35.04
C GLU A 299 -6.65 -14.45 34.11
N LEU A 300 -7.05 -15.68 34.43
CA LEU A 300 -6.83 -16.82 33.54
C LEU A 300 -7.55 -16.62 32.20
N LEU A 301 -8.80 -16.13 32.23
CA LEU A 301 -9.55 -15.80 31.02
C LEU A 301 -8.82 -14.72 30.19
N LEU A 302 -8.28 -13.69 30.84
CA LEU A 302 -7.47 -12.66 30.18
C LEU A 302 -6.24 -13.26 29.48
N TYR A 303 -5.55 -14.22 30.11
CA TYR A 303 -4.38 -14.88 29.51
C TYR A 303 -4.73 -15.73 28.29
N VAL A 304 -5.83 -16.49 28.36
CA VAL A 304 -6.32 -17.27 27.22
C VAL A 304 -6.67 -16.34 26.05
N TRP A 305 -7.32 -15.22 26.35
CA TRP A 305 -7.69 -14.23 25.33
C TRP A 305 -6.46 -13.54 24.73
N LEU A 306 -5.47 -13.17 25.55
CA LEU A 306 -4.28 -12.53 25.02
C LEU A 306 -3.44 -13.51 24.18
N THR A 307 -3.39 -14.78 24.58
CA THR A 307 -2.76 -15.84 23.77
C THR A 307 -3.46 -16.00 22.42
N SER A 308 -4.79 -15.86 22.37
CA SER A 308 -5.53 -15.92 21.11
C SER A 308 -5.21 -14.74 20.19
N LEU A 309 -5.07 -13.52 20.74
CA LEU A 309 -4.60 -12.34 19.99
C LEU A 309 -3.17 -12.53 19.47
N VAL A 310 -2.26 -13.07 20.27
CA VAL A 310 -0.88 -13.38 19.84
C VAL A 310 -0.89 -14.37 18.67
N CYS A 311 -1.72 -15.41 18.72
CA CYS A 311 -1.85 -16.36 17.61
C CYS A 311 -2.38 -15.70 16.33
N GLU A 312 -3.28 -14.72 16.43
CA GLU A 312 -3.75 -13.95 15.28
C GLU A 312 -2.61 -13.14 14.65
N GLU A 313 -1.85 -12.41 15.46
CA GLU A 313 -0.76 -11.56 14.98
C GLU A 313 0.39 -12.39 14.38
N VAL A 314 0.71 -13.57 14.96
CA VAL A 314 1.69 -14.51 14.38
C VAL A 314 1.24 -15.01 13.00
N ARG A 315 -0.05 -15.26 12.77
CA ARG A 315 -0.56 -15.61 11.43
C ARG A 315 -0.40 -14.45 10.44
N GLN A 316 -0.46 -13.21 10.92
CA GLN A 316 -0.45 -11.99 10.08
C GLN A 316 0.94 -11.38 9.89
N MET A 317 1.99 -11.97 10.46
CA MET A 317 3.33 -11.39 10.59
C MET A 317 3.93 -10.90 9.25
N TYR A 318 3.70 -9.62 8.95
CA TYR A 318 4.35 -8.81 7.91
C TYR A 318 4.90 -7.55 8.59
N ILE A 319 6.23 -7.35 8.57
CA ILE A 319 6.95 -6.40 9.47
C ILE A 319 6.90 -4.92 8.99
N SER A 320 6.17 -4.59 7.93
CA SER A 320 6.26 -3.27 7.27
C SER A 320 5.43 -2.15 7.90
N ASP A 321 4.39 -2.46 8.69
CA ASP A 321 3.44 -1.46 9.18
C ASP A 321 3.74 -0.99 10.61
N LEU A 322 3.64 0.34 10.84
CA LEU A 322 3.78 0.98 12.16
C LEU A 322 2.86 0.36 13.22
N TRP A 323 1.66 -0.07 12.82
CA TRP A 323 0.70 -0.69 13.71
C TRP A 323 1.16 -2.07 14.19
N ASN A 324 1.83 -2.83 13.32
CA ASN A 324 2.36 -4.16 13.68
C ASN A 324 3.53 -4.02 14.66
N ILE A 325 4.32 -2.93 14.55
CA ILE A 325 5.35 -2.61 15.54
C ILE A 325 4.73 -2.36 16.92
N LEU A 326 3.61 -1.62 16.98
CA LEU A 326 2.88 -1.37 18.22
C LEU A 326 2.35 -2.67 18.86
N ASP A 327 1.87 -3.61 18.04
CA ASP A 327 1.39 -4.91 18.53
C ASP A 327 2.53 -5.75 19.07
N VAL A 328 3.65 -5.86 18.35
CA VAL A 328 4.84 -6.57 18.83
C VAL A 328 5.33 -5.97 20.14
N LEU A 329 5.35 -4.63 20.25
CA LEU A 329 5.72 -3.96 21.50
C LEU A 329 4.77 -4.31 22.65
N SER A 330 3.45 -4.31 22.42
CA SER A 330 2.46 -4.70 23.44
C SER A 330 2.64 -6.15 23.89
N ILE A 331 2.85 -7.09 22.96
CA ILE A 331 3.05 -8.50 23.28
C ILE A 331 4.32 -8.69 24.13
N MET A 332 5.40 -7.99 23.78
CA MET A 332 6.66 -8.06 24.54
C MET A 332 6.50 -7.48 25.95
N LEU A 333 5.84 -6.33 26.10
CA LEU A 333 5.59 -5.72 27.41
C LEU A 333 4.66 -6.57 28.26
N PHE A 334 3.65 -7.19 27.65
CA PHE A 334 2.77 -8.12 28.34
C PHE A 334 3.52 -9.34 28.89
N ILE A 335 4.39 -9.97 28.09
CA ILE A 335 5.19 -11.12 28.54
C ILE A 335 6.09 -10.71 29.72
N VAL A 336 6.76 -9.55 29.62
CA VAL A 336 7.58 -9.02 30.73
C VAL A 336 6.72 -8.76 31.97
N GLY A 337 5.55 -8.13 31.81
CA GLY A 337 4.60 -7.89 32.90
C GLY A 337 4.12 -9.17 33.57
N LEU A 338 3.85 -10.22 32.79
CA LEU A 338 3.42 -11.53 33.27
C LEU A 338 4.55 -12.26 34.00
N VAL A 339 5.78 -12.23 33.48
CA VAL A 339 6.96 -12.79 34.16
C VAL A 339 7.19 -12.08 35.48
N CYS A 340 7.18 -10.75 35.51
CA CYS A 340 7.29 -9.97 36.74
C CYS A 340 6.16 -10.27 37.73
N ARG A 341 4.95 -10.58 37.25
CA ARG A 341 3.81 -10.98 38.09
C ARG A 341 3.96 -12.39 38.66
N LEU A 342 4.57 -13.33 37.93
CA LEU A 342 4.83 -14.71 38.39
C LEU A 342 5.99 -14.78 39.40
N VAL A 343 6.93 -13.83 39.32
CA VAL A 343 8.01 -13.69 40.31
C VAL A 343 7.43 -13.05 41.57
N ALA A 344 7.06 -13.89 42.53
CA ALA A 344 6.36 -13.53 43.78
C ALA A 344 7.23 -12.76 44.81
N SER A 345 8.15 -11.89 44.37
CA SER A 345 8.87 -10.97 45.25
C SER A 345 8.13 -9.63 45.34
N GLY A 346 7.99 -9.08 46.55
CA GLY A 346 7.07 -7.96 46.81
C GLY A 346 7.36 -6.69 45.98
N THR A 347 8.62 -6.37 45.71
CA THR A 347 9.00 -5.22 44.86
C THR A 347 8.72 -5.48 43.38
N VAL A 348 9.01 -6.69 42.89
CA VAL A 348 8.81 -7.07 41.48
C VAL A 348 7.31 -7.21 41.16
N PHE A 349 6.48 -7.61 42.12
CA PHE A 349 5.03 -7.65 41.98
C PHE A 349 4.43 -6.28 41.67
N TYR A 350 4.88 -5.22 42.37
CA TYR A 350 4.45 -3.85 42.09
C TYR A 350 4.93 -3.39 40.71
N VAL A 351 6.19 -3.69 40.36
CA VAL A 351 6.74 -3.37 39.03
C VAL A 351 5.94 -4.07 37.92
N GLY A 352 5.57 -5.34 38.10
CA GLY A 352 4.73 -6.09 37.17
C GLY A 352 3.37 -5.42 36.94
N LYS A 353 2.73 -4.94 38.02
CA LYS A 353 1.49 -4.15 37.91
C LYS A 353 1.68 -2.87 37.09
N VAL A 354 2.75 -2.12 37.34
CA VAL A 354 3.05 -0.89 36.58
C VAL A 354 3.29 -1.18 35.10
N VAL A 355 4.05 -2.23 34.77
CA VAL A 355 4.29 -2.65 33.39
C VAL A 355 2.97 -3.00 32.69
N LEU A 356 2.09 -3.77 33.34
CA LEU A 356 0.77 -4.11 32.77
C LEU A 356 -0.15 -2.88 32.61
N CYS A 357 -0.04 -1.87 33.47
CA CYS A 357 -0.75 -0.60 33.29
C CYS A 357 -0.27 0.18 32.07
N ILE A 358 1.05 0.22 31.81
CA ILE A 358 1.62 0.84 30.61
C ILE A 358 1.17 0.06 29.37
N ASP A 359 1.19 -1.26 29.45
CA ASP A 359 0.75 -2.15 28.38
C ASP A 359 -0.74 -1.96 28.03
N PHE A 360 -1.62 -1.76 29.02
CA PHE A 360 -3.02 -1.39 28.79
C PHE A 360 -3.19 -0.11 27.96
N ILE A 361 -2.31 0.89 28.14
CA ILE A 361 -2.33 2.11 27.31
C ILE A 361 -2.05 1.77 25.85
N ILE A 362 -1.09 0.89 25.58
CA ILE A 362 -0.72 0.47 24.23
C ILE A 362 -1.88 -0.29 23.58
N PHE A 363 -2.52 -1.21 24.31
CA PHE A 363 -3.75 -1.87 23.85
C PHE A 363 -4.90 -0.89 23.62
N CYS A 364 -5.01 0.19 24.39
CA CYS A 364 -5.98 1.25 24.11
C CYS A 364 -5.63 2.02 22.83
N LEU A 365 -4.34 2.33 22.59
CA LEU A 365 -3.91 3.00 21.35
C LEU A 365 -4.22 2.16 20.10
N ARG A 366 -4.19 0.83 20.21
CA ARG A 366 -4.59 -0.09 19.14
C ARG A 366 -6.06 0.06 18.71
N LEU A 367 -6.96 0.57 19.57
CA LEU A 367 -8.33 0.93 19.13
C LEU A 367 -8.33 1.95 17.98
N MET A 368 -7.38 2.89 17.97
CA MET A 368 -7.28 3.88 16.91
C MET A 368 -7.00 3.21 15.56
N ALA A 369 -6.18 2.15 15.53
CA ALA A 369 -5.94 1.36 14.31
C ALA A 369 -7.24 0.73 13.80
N ILE A 370 -8.04 0.11 14.69
CA ILE A 370 -9.33 -0.51 14.34
C ILE A 370 -10.31 0.54 13.80
N PHE A 371 -10.39 1.72 14.43
CA PHE A 371 -11.28 2.80 13.99
C PHE A 371 -10.84 3.50 12.70
N THR A 372 -9.61 3.26 12.23
CA THR A 372 -9.10 3.83 10.97
C THR A 372 -9.93 3.38 9.75
N ILE A 373 -10.61 2.23 9.83
CA ILE A 373 -11.51 1.74 8.77
C ILE A 373 -12.80 2.56 8.63
N SER A 374 -13.19 3.30 9.66
CA SER A 374 -14.43 4.06 9.62
C SER A 374 -14.32 5.24 8.67
N ARG A 375 -15.40 5.53 7.92
CA ARG A 375 -15.44 6.64 6.95
C ARG A 375 -15.30 8.02 7.60
N THR A 376 -15.72 8.16 8.86
CA THR A 376 -15.76 9.45 9.56
C THR A 376 -14.53 9.71 10.43
N LEU A 377 -13.93 8.68 11.02
CA LEU A 377 -12.74 8.82 11.87
C LEU A 377 -11.45 8.46 11.13
N GLY A 378 -11.51 7.59 10.12
CA GLY A 378 -10.34 7.15 9.36
C GLY A 378 -9.50 8.28 8.79
N PRO A 379 -10.08 9.17 7.97
CA PRO A 379 -9.38 10.34 7.46
C PRO A 379 -8.73 11.18 8.57
N LYS A 380 -9.46 11.42 9.68
CA LYS A 380 -8.96 12.19 10.82
C LYS A 380 -7.74 11.53 11.48
N ILE A 381 -7.74 10.21 11.64
CA ILE A 381 -6.62 9.45 12.23
C ILE A 381 -5.40 9.47 11.30
N ILE A 382 -5.61 9.40 9.98
CA ILE A 382 -4.52 9.50 8.98
C ILE A 382 -3.87 10.89 9.03
N ILE A 383 -4.68 11.95 9.16
CA ILE A 383 -4.21 13.33 9.31
C ILE A 383 -3.34 13.45 10.56
N VAL A 384 -3.85 13.02 11.72
CA VAL A 384 -3.10 13.03 12.98
C VAL A 384 -1.76 12.31 12.82
N ARG A 385 -1.75 11.12 12.20
CA ARG A 385 -0.52 10.35 11.98
C ARG A 385 0.50 11.11 11.12
N ARG A 386 0.06 11.77 10.04
CA ARG A 386 0.95 12.50 9.12
C ARG A 386 1.51 13.77 9.76
N MET A 387 0.70 14.43 10.58
CA MET A 387 1.09 15.64 11.31
C MET A 387 2.00 15.37 12.51
N MET A 388 2.19 14.10 12.92
CA MET A 388 3.11 13.76 14.01
C MET A 388 4.56 14.17 13.73
N MET A 389 4.99 14.15 12.46
CA MET A 389 6.35 14.58 12.10
C MET A 389 6.53 16.08 12.34
N ASP A 390 5.57 16.90 11.94
CA ASP A 390 5.59 18.35 12.18
C ASP A 390 5.50 18.67 13.68
N LEU A 391 4.66 17.92 14.42
CA LEU A 391 4.56 18.03 15.86
C LEU A 391 5.88 17.69 16.56
N PHE A 392 6.62 16.70 16.06
CA PHE A 392 7.93 16.33 16.63
C PHE A 392 8.93 17.48 16.52
N PHE A 393 9.06 18.11 15.35
CA PHE A 393 9.93 19.27 15.16
C PHE A 393 9.54 20.44 16.07
N PHE A 394 8.23 20.68 16.22
CA PHE A 394 7.75 21.71 17.15
C PHE A 394 8.06 21.37 18.61
N MET A 395 7.78 20.14 19.06
CA MET A 395 8.06 19.71 20.43
C MET A 395 9.55 19.78 20.76
N PHE A 396 10.41 19.52 19.78
CA PHE A 396 11.86 19.70 19.92
C PHE A 396 12.21 21.18 20.16
N LEU A 397 11.72 22.11 19.33
CA LEU A 397 11.95 23.54 19.52
C LEU A 397 11.37 24.06 20.85
N LEU A 398 10.16 23.61 21.21
CA LEU A 398 9.53 23.94 22.48
C LEU A 398 10.39 23.43 23.65
N SER A 399 10.91 22.20 23.60
CA SER A 399 11.73 21.64 24.66
C SER A 399 13.00 22.46 24.92
N ILE A 400 13.67 22.94 23.86
CA ILE A 400 14.84 23.82 23.97
C ILE A 400 14.47 25.12 24.68
N TRP A 401 13.36 25.75 24.28
CA TRP A 401 12.88 26.98 24.90
C TRP A 401 12.52 26.79 26.38
N VAL A 402 11.81 25.69 26.71
CA VAL A 402 11.41 25.37 28.10
C VAL A 402 12.61 25.18 29.00
N VAL A 403 13.62 24.43 28.55
CA VAL A 403 14.84 24.19 29.32
C VAL A 403 15.64 25.48 29.48
N ALA A 404 15.77 26.30 28.42
CA ALA A 404 16.47 27.58 28.49
C ALA A 404 15.81 28.55 29.49
N TYR A 405 14.49 28.69 29.43
CA TYR A 405 13.72 29.49 30.38
C TYR A 405 13.84 28.95 31.82
N GLY A 406 13.73 27.63 31.98
CA GLY A 406 13.81 26.97 33.27
C GLY A 406 15.14 27.12 33.97
N VAL A 407 16.24 26.95 33.24
CA VAL A 407 17.60 27.15 33.75
C VAL A 407 17.85 28.63 34.10
N ALA A 408 17.41 29.57 33.25
CA ALA A 408 17.54 31.00 33.53
C ALA A 408 16.72 31.43 34.76
N LYS A 409 15.47 30.97 34.88
CA LYS A 409 14.62 31.20 36.06
C LYS A 409 15.28 30.66 37.33
N LEU A 410 15.75 29.42 37.29
CA LEU A 410 16.35 28.75 38.45
C LEU A 410 17.63 29.46 38.89
N GLY A 411 18.51 29.83 37.96
CA GLY A 411 19.78 30.51 38.24
C GLY A 411 19.63 31.93 38.78
N ILE A 412 18.54 32.64 38.45
CA ILE A 412 18.25 33.97 39.01
C ILE A 412 17.67 33.86 40.43
N LEU A 413 16.79 32.88 40.67
CA LEU A 413 15.97 32.83 41.89
C LEU A 413 16.67 32.14 43.07
N ILE A 414 17.50 31.13 42.80
CA ILE A 414 18.09 30.29 43.84
C ILE A 414 19.61 30.30 43.71
N HIS A 415 20.28 30.66 44.81
CA HIS A 415 21.72 30.63 44.90
C HIS A 415 22.18 29.23 45.32
N ASN A 416 22.86 28.53 44.40
CA ASN A 416 23.60 27.28 44.55
C ASN A 416 22.91 26.16 45.38
N GLU A 417 22.30 25.18 44.70
CA GLU A 417 21.72 23.96 45.30
C GLU A 417 22.49 22.72 44.82
N ASP A 418 22.80 21.78 45.72
CA ASP A 418 23.60 20.58 45.42
C ASP A 418 22.74 19.35 45.01
N ARG A 419 21.41 19.42 45.18
CA ARG A 419 20.51 18.28 44.95
C ARG A 419 20.07 18.20 43.49
N LEU A 420 20.72 17.34 42.70
CA LEU A 420 20.41 17.13 41.27
C LEU A 420 18.92 16.88 40.97
N ASN A 421 18.22 16.05 41.77
CA ASN A 421 16.80 15.77 41.57
C ASN A 421 15.92 17.03 41.69
N TRP A 422 16.29 17.94 42.59
CA TRP A 422 15.56 19.18 42.80
C TRP A 422 15.86 20.20 41.69
N ILE A 423 17.11 20.24 41.22
CA ILE A 423 17.53 21.03 40.05
C ILE A 423 16.76 20.59 38.81
N ILE A 424 16.69 19.29 38.51
CA ILE A 424 15.96 18.77 37.33
C ILE A 424 14.46 19.10 37.43
N ARG A 425 13.86 18.93 38.61
CA ARG A 425 12.46 19.26 38.86
C ARG A 425 12.17 20.76 38.67
N GLY A 426 13.05 21.62 39.19
CA GLY A 426 12.90 23.08 39.07
C GLY A 426 13.22 23.63 37.68
N ALA A 427 14.19 23.05 36.97
CA ALA A 427 14.67 23.52 35.67
C ALA A 427 13.85 23.00 34.48
N VAL A 428 13.19 21.83 34.59
CA VAL A 428 12.46 21.22 33.47
C VAL A 428 10.98 21.05 33.80
N TYR A 429 10.66 20.38 34.91
CA TYR A 429 9.30 19.98 35.23
C TYR A 429 8.39 21.17 35.59
N GLU A 430 8.86 22.10 36.42
CA GLU A 430 8.10 23.31 36.76
C GLU A 430 7.82 24.23 35.55
N PRO A 431 8.81 24.60 34.71
CA PRO A 431 8.60 25.34 33.46
C PRO A 431 7.61 24.66 32.51
N TYR A 432 7.69 23.33 32.38
CA TYR A 432 6.76 22.55 31.57
C TYR A 432 5.32 22.68 32.07
N LEU A 433 5.10 22.61 33.40
CA LEU A 433 3.78 22.79 34.02
C LEU A 433 3.20 24.19 33.85
N ILE A 434 4.06 25.21 33.80
CA ILE A 434 3.65 26.61 33.57
C ILE A 434 3.03 26.78 32.18
N ILE A 435 3.50 26.04 31.17
CA ILE A 435 2.94 26.08 29.79
C ILE A 435 1.48 25.64 29.77
N PHE A 436 1.11 24.66 30.60
CA PHE A 436 -0.28 24.20 30.71
C PHE A 436 -1.16 25.08 31.61
N GLY A 437 -0.63 26.22 32.09
CA GLY A 437 -1.37 27.16 32.92
C GLY A 437 -1.39 26.81 34.41
N SER A 438 -0.69 25.76 34.84
CA SER A 438 -0.55 25.44 36.26
C SER A 438 0.55 26.30 36.89
N VAL A 439 0.14 27.44 37.47
CA VAL A 439 1.05 28.31 38.22
C VAL A 439 1.33 27.65 39.58
N PRO A 440 2.60 27.44 39.98
CA PRO A 440 2.90 26.87 41.29
C PRO A 440 2.42 27.81 42.39
N THR A 441 1.73 27.28 43.38
CA THR A 441 1.19 28.07 44.52
C THR A 441 2.24 28.38 45.58
N ASN A 442 3.43 27.78 45.53
CA ASN A 442 4.46 27.86 46.57
C ASN A 442 5.37 29.11 46.43
N ILE A 443 4.77 30.25 46.09
CA ILE A 443 5.42 31.36 45.37
C ILE A 443 5.18 32.71 46.10
N ASP A 444 5.48 32.77 47.40
CA ASP A 444 5.44 34.02 48.19
C ASP A 444 6.68 34.93 47.99
N ARG A 445 7.66 34.54 47.15
CA ARG A 445 8.96 35.22 46.99
C ARG A 445 9.09 36.16 45.78
N TRP A 446 7.99 36.44 45.07
CA TRP A 446 8.02 37.00 43.70
C TRP A 446 7.95 38.53 43.61
N ASP A 447 7.99 39.23 44.73
CA ASP A 447 7.75 40.68 44.75
C ASP A 447 8.84 41.53 44.08
N LYS A 448 10.03 40.98 43.83
CA LYS A 448 11.14 41.73 43.21
C LYS A 448 11.35 41.50 41.71
N CYS A 449 10.80 40.44 41.12
CA CYS A 449 10.98 40.09 39.68
C CYS A 449 9.66 40.05 38.88
N ARG A 450 8.55 40.51 39.49
CA ARG A 450 7.17 40.37 39.00
C ARG A 450 6.89 40.97 37.61
N ALA A 451 7.66 41.94 37.15
CA ALA A 451 7.32 42.73 35.95
C ALA A 451 8.07 42.34 34.66
N LEU A 452 9.29 41.80 34.70
CA LEU A 452 10.14 41.66 33.50
C LEU A 452 10.11 40.25 32.87
N ILE A 453 10.09 39.20 33.69
CA ILE A 453 10.27 37.80 33.24
C ILE A 453 8.97 37.19 32.67
N PRO A 454 7.76 37.43 33.25
CA PRO A 454 6.51 36.90 32.69
C PRO A 454 6.09 37.62 31.40
N SER A 455 6.40 38.91 31.26
CA SER A 455 6.04 39.70 30.07
C SER A 455 6.79 39.21 28.82
N MET A 456 8.12 39.03 28.90
CA MET A 456 8.90 38.49 27.78
C MET A 456 8.51 37.03 27.45
N SER A 457 8.32 36.19 28.48
CA SER A 457 7.92 34.79 28.30
C SER A 457 6.53 34.66 27.66
N ASN A 458 5.54 35.45 28.10
CA ASN A 458 4.18 35.41 27.55
C ASN A 458 4.13 35.87 26.09
N HIS A 459 4.92 36.88 25.69
CA HIS A 459 4.95 37.30 24.29
C HIS A 459 5.64 36.24 23.40
N THR A 460 6.75 35.66 23.84
CA THR A 460 7.45 34.61 23.08
C THR A 460 6.65 33.29 23.04
N TRP A 461 5.97 32.92 24.12
CA TRP A 461 5.04 31.78 24.15
C TRP A 461 3.85 32.01 23.21
N ALA A 462 3.25 33.20 23.23
CA ALA A 462 2.13 33.53 22.35
C ALA A 462 2.56 33.47 20.88
N LEU A 463 3.75 33.97 20.55
CA LEU A 463 4.32 33.88 19.21
C LEU A 463 4.62 32.44 18.79
N ASN A 464 5.20 31.61 19.66
CA ASN A 464 5.47 30.20 19.39
C ASN A 464 4.17 29.40 19.23
N SER A 465 3.16 29.69 20.06
CA SER A 465 1.85 29.03 20.01
C SER A 465 1.07 29.44 18.74
N LEU A 466 1.12 30.72 18.38
CA LEU A 466 0.53 31.21 17.13
C LEU A 466 1.24 30.61 15.91
N SER A 467 2.57 30.52 15.93
CA SER A 467 3.35 29.91 14.86
C SER A 467 3.02 28.42 14.68
N LEU A 468 2.81 27.69 15.79
CA LEU A 468 2.31 26.32 15.77
C LEU A 468 0.91 26.24 15.14
N CYS A 469 -0.02 27.08 15.60
CA CYS A 469 -1.39 27.09 15.09
C CYS A 469 -1.42 27.35 13.58
N ILE A 470 -0.60 28.28 13.08
CA ILE A 470 -0.49 28.58 11.65
C ILE A 470 0.06 27.36 10.90
N THR A 471 1.16 26.77 11.38
CA THR A 471 1.79 25.60 10.75
C THR A 471 0.83 24.42 10.71
N TYR A 472 0.17 24.11 11.83
CA TYR A 472 -0.82 23.04 11.93
C TYR A 472 -2.04 23.31 11.02
N SER A 473 -2.51 24.55 10.93
CA SER A 473 -3.61 24.91 10.03
C SER A 473 -3.24 24.73 8.56
N TYR A 474 -2.02 25.09 8.16
CA TYR A 474 -1.52 24.92 6.80
C TYR A 474 -1.38 23.44 6.44
N THR A 475 -0.68 22.66 7.28
CA THR A 475 -0.47 21.24 7.04
C THR A 475 -1.78 20.45 7.14
N PHE A 476 -2.72 20.88 8.00
CA PHE A 476 -4.05 20.30 8.04
C PHE A 476 -4.80 20.47 6.72
N GLN A 477 -4.76 21.66 6.11
CA GLN A 477 -5.44 21.92 4.84
C GLN A 477 -4.82 21.10 3.68
N GLU A 478 -3.49 21.08 3.56
CA GLU A 478 -2.80 20.30 2.53
C GLU A 478 -3.03 18.78 2.68
N VAL A 479 -2.99 18.28 3.91
CA VAL A 479 -3.19 16.85 4.18
C VAL A 479 -4.66 16.49 3.95
N GLN A 480 -5.62 17.33 4.34
CA GLN A 480 -7.06 17.09 4.18
C GLN A 480 -7.43 16.83 2.70
N ASP A 481 -6.90 17.63 1.77
CA ASP A 481 -7.23 17.53 0.34
C ASP A 481 -6.83 16.19 -0.27
N ASN A 482 -5.74 15.59 0.20
CA ASN A 482 -5.27 14.29 -0.29
C ASN A 482 -5.79 13.11 0.55
N THR A 483 -6.33 13.34 1.74
CA THR A 483 -6.61 12.26 2.70
C THR A 483 -7.73 11.32 2.24
N ASP A 484 -8.76 11.82 1.55
CA ASP A 484 -9.88 10.96 1.11
C ASP A 484 -9.41 9.88 0.13
N THR A 485 -8.51 10.21 -0.80
CA THR A 485 -7.96 9.23 -1.75
C THR A 485 -7.07 8.20 -1.05
N ILE A 486 -6.25 8.64 -0.09
CA ILE A 486 -5.38 7.78 0.72
C ILE A 486 -6.21 6.84 1.60
N TRP A 487 -7.27 7.35 2.24
CA TRP A 487 -8.17 6.55 3.04
C TRP A 487 -8.87 5.48 2.21
N LYS A 488 -9.37 5.86 1.02
CA LYS A 488 -9.97 4.91 0.04
C LYS A 488 -9.01 3.83 -0.41
N PHE A 489 -7.71 4.15 -0.54
CA PHE A 489 -6.67 3.18 -0.86
C PHE A 489 -6.42 2.22 0.32
N GLN A 490 -6.18 2.74 1.53
CA GLN A 490 -5.95 1.93 2.73
C GLN A 490 -7.14 1.03 3.09
N ARG A 491 -8.37 1.47 2.79
CA ARG A 491 -9.58 0.68 2.95
C ARG A 491 -9.49 -0.67 2.23
N TYR A 492 -8.85 -0.74 1.06
CA TYR A 492 -8.67 -2.01 0.35
C TYR A 492 -7.87 -3.02 1.18
N GLU A 493 -6.73 -2.60 1.70
CA GLU A 493 -5.81 -3.48 2.45
C GLU A 493 -6.52 -4.06 3.67
N LEU A 494 -7.30 -3.22 4.36
CA LEU A 494 -8.15 -3.64 5.48
C LEU A 494 -9.24 -4.63 5.04
N ILE A 495 -9.94 -4.39 3.92
CA ILE A 495 -10.96 -5.33 3.41
C ILE A 495 -10.32 -6.70 3.12
N LYS A 496 -9.15 -6.72 2.45
CA LYS A 496 -8.41 -7.96 2.16
C LYS A 496 -8.04 -8.69 3.45
N GLU A 497 -7.60 -7.96 4.46
CA GLU A 497 -7.26 -8.51 5.77
C GLU A 497 -8.48 -9.20 6.42
N TYR A 498 -9.61 -8.50 6.57
CA TYR A 498 -10.82 -9.04 7.20
C TYR A 498 -11.49 -10.15 6.37
N HIS A 499 -11.34 -10.13 5.05
CA HIS A 499 -11.80 -11.23 4.20
C HIS A 499 -11.02 -12.52 4.49
N SER A 500 -9.71 -12.42 4.71
CA SER A 500 -8.83 -13.56 5.03
C SER A 500 -8.95 -14.09 6.47
N ARG A 501 -9.56 -13.31 7.39
CA ARG A 501 -9.72 -13.72 8.80
C ARG A 501 -10.71 -14.89 8.93
N PRO A 502 -10.46 -15.84 9.86
CA PRO A 502 -11.44 -16.88 10.18
C PRO A 502 -12.75 -16.28 10.70
N THR A 503 -13.82 -17.07 10.67
CA THR A 503 -15.18 -16.60 10.99
C THR A 503 -15.43 -16.39 12.47
N LEU A 504 -14.62 -16.98 13.34
CA LEU A 504 -14.82 -16.94 14.79
C LEU A 504 -14.11 -15.74 15.41
N PRO A 505 -14.77 -14.98 16.31
CA PRO A 505 -14.15 -13.86 16.98
C PRO A 505 -13.06 -14.32 17.98
N PRO A 506 -12.17 -13.40 18.40
CA PRO A 506 -11.02 -13.65 19.25
C PRO A 506 -11.20 -14.52 20.52
N PRO A 507 -12.36 -14.66 21.21
CA PRO A 507 -12.47 -15.65 22.30
C PRO A 507 -12.55 -17.11 21.82
N PHE A 508 -13.06 -17.37 20.61
CA PHE A 508 -13.25 -18.73 20.06
C PHE A 508 -12.30 -19.04 18.91
N ILE A 509 -11.42 -18.09 18.56
CA ILE A 509 -10.54 -18.23 17.42
C ILE A 509 -9.51 -19.35 17.62
N LEU A 510 -9.12 -19.66 18.86
CA LEU A 510 -8.26 -20.79 19.21
C LEU A 510 -8.81 -22.11 18.66
N LEU A 511 -10.13 -22.31 18.74
CA LEU A 511 -10.79 -23.50 18.18
C LEU A 511 -10.71 -23.51 16.65
N SER A 512 -10.85 -22.34 16.01
CA SER A 512 -10.73 -22.20 14.56
C SER A 512 -9.31 -22.49 14.06
N HIS A 513 -8.30 -21.99 14.79
CA HIS A 513 -6.89 -22.25 14.50
C HIS A 513 -6.55 -23.72 14.73
N LEU A 514 -7.08 -24.34 15.79
CA LEU A 514 -6.93 -25.77 16.03
C LEU A 514 -7.52 -26.59 14.88
N ILE A 515 -8.73 -26.26 14.41
CA ILE A 515 -9.38 -26.93 13.27
C ILE A 515 -8.59 -26.73 11.97
N LEU A 516 -8.09 -25.51 11.70
CA LEU A 516 -7.28 -25.21 10.52
C LEU A 516 -5.92 -25.91 10.57
N PHE A 517 -5.29 -25.95 11.73
CA PHE A 517 -4.04 -26.66 11.97
C PHE A 517 -4.20 -28.17 11.78
N ILE A 518 -5.26 -28.75 12.35
CA ILE A 518 -5.63 -30.17 12.14
C ILE A 518 -5.90 -30.44 10.65
N ARG A 519 -6.65 -29.57 9.97
CA ARG A 519 -6.91 -29.67 8.51
C ARG A 519 -5.66 -29.49 7.65
N GLY A 520 -4.67 -28.71 8.08
CA GLY A 520 -3.40 -28.55 7.36
C GLY A 520 -2.46 -29.74 7.55
N ILE A 521 -2.53 -30.40 8.71
CA ILE A 521 -1.71 -31.58 9.03
C ILE A 521 -2.31 -32.87 8.45
N LEU A 522 -3.64 -33.01 8.42
CA LEU A 522 -4.34 -34.17 7.85
C LEU A 522 -3.90 -34.56 6.42
N PRO A 523 -3.74 -33.64 5.44
CA PRO A 523 -3.21 -33.98 4.13
C PRO A 523 -1.71 -34.32 4.16
N PHE A 524 -0.92 -33.77 5.10
CA PHE A 524 0.47 -34.19 5.29
C PHE A 524 0.59 -35.60 5.89
N ILE A 525 -0.34 -36.01 6.75
CA ILE A 525 -0.41 -37.37 7.30
C ILE A 525 -0.99 -38.35 6.27
N CYS A 526 -2.03 -37.98 5.53
CA CYS A 526 -2.64 -38.83 4.49
C CYS A 526 -1.76 -38.96 3.23
N CYS A 527 -1.08 -37.91 2.77
CA CYS A 527 -0.11 -38.04 1.67
C CYS A 527 1.12 -38.85 2.08
N LYS A 528 1.49 -38.87 3.37
CA LYS A 528 2.56 -39.76 3.86
C LYS A 528 2.11 -41.22 4.02
N ALA A 529 0.81 -41.47 4.17
CA ALA A 529 0.24 -42.81 4.21
C ALA A 529 0.06 -43.44 2.81
N ASN A 530 -0.13 -42.63 1.76
CA ASN A 530 -0.27 -43.13 0.38
C ASN A 530 1.05 -43.28 -0.40
N ASN A 531 2.20 -42.85 0.14
CA ASN A 531 3.52 -43.03 -0.50
C ASN A 531 4.33 -44.22 0.07
N VAL A 532 3.67 -45.17 0.78
CA VAL A 532 4.30 -46.43 1.24
C VAL A 532 3.67 -47.67 0.58
N VAL A 533 2.62 -47.53 -0.23
CA VAL A 533 2.09 -48.62 -1.06
C VAL A 533 1.65 -48.07 -2.41
N LEU A 534 2.61 -47.87 -3.31
CA LEU A 534 2.62 -48.29 -4.72
C LEU A 534 3.92 -47.87 -5.39
#